data_AF-A0A560FB60-F1
#
_entry.id   AF-A0A560FB60-F1
#
_cell.length_a   1.000
_cell.length_b   1.000
_cell.length_c   1.000
_cell.angle_alpha   90.00
_cell.angle_beta   90.00
_cell.angle_gamma   90.00
#
_symmetry.space_group_name_H-M   'P 1'
#
loop_
_entity.id
_entity.type
_entity.pdbx_description
1 polymer ?
#
loop_
_entity_poly.entity_id
_entity_poly.type
_entity_poly.pdbx_seq_one_letter_code
_entity_poly.pdbx_strand_id
1 'polypeptide(L)'
;MTDLRHVTEDQWREALFRFLRHAMAQRRVDYSDIAQPPSFAGEPKERVALGNKVRRSMYDPGFFLALLAAIGLPGVTLEEVAKFLPEKRADTEAGDS
;
A
#
# COMPACT_ATOMS: atom_id res chain seq x y z
N MET A 1 11.18 16.28 7.08
CA MET A 1 11.04 14.89 7.57
C MET A 1 9.62 14.73 8.07
N THR A 2 8.88 13.74 7.57
CA THR A 2 7.53 13.41 8.07
C THR A 2 7.63 12.92 9.51
N ASP A 3 6.91 13.54 10.44
CA ASP A 3 6.88 13.09 11.84
C ASP A 3 5.99 11.85 11.96
N LEU A 4 6.61 10.69 12.17
CA LEU A 4 5.91 9.39 12.22
C LEU A 4 5.34 9.06 13.61
N ARG A 5 5.59 9.89 14.64
CA ARG A 5 5.28 9.57 16.04
C ARG A 5 3.79 9.52 16.37
N HIS A 6 2.93 10.08 15.51
CA HIS A 6 1.48 10.17 15.73
C HIS A 6 0.66 9.52 14.60
N VAL A 7 1.30 8.68 13.79
CA VAL A 7 0.64 8.01 12.67
C VAL A 7 -0.13 6.79 13.18
N THR A 8 -1.44 6.76 12.95
CA THR A 8 -2.28 5.62 13.32
C THR A 8 -2.09 4.45 12.37
N GLU A 9 -2.51 3.25 12.80
CA GLU A 9 -2.47 2.06 11.95
C GLU A 9 -3.30 2.25 10.67
N ASP A 10 -4.47 2.89 10.76
CA ASP A 10 -5.32 3.18 9.60
C ASP A 10 -4.65 4.15 8.61
N GLN A 11 -3.94 5.16 9.11
CA GLN A 11 -3.17 6.06 8.27
C GLN A 11 -2.03 5.33 7.55
N TRP A 12 -1.37 4.39 8.23
CA TRP A 12 -0.37 3.52 7.61
C TRP A 12 -0.98 2.59 6.55
N ARG A 13 -2.13 1.99 6.84
CA ARG A 13 -2.87 1.11 5.91
C ARG A 13 -3.26 1.85 4.63
N GLU A 14 -3.74 3.08 4.76
CA GLU A 14 -4.09 3.94 3.63
C GLU A 14 -2.85 4.38 2.84
N ALA A 15 -1.77 4.79 3.52
CA ALA A 15 -0.52 5.15 2.87
C ALA A 15 0.09 3.98 2.10
N LEU A 16 0.07 2.78 2.68
CA LEU A 16 0.53 1.55 2.03
C LEU A 16 -0.31 1.20 0.80
N PHE A 17 -1.64 1.32 0.89
CA PHE A 17 -2.53 1.11 -0.25
C PHE A 17 -2.20 2.08 -1.40
N ARG A 18 -2.04 3.38 -1.09
CA ARG A 18 -1.69 4.41 -2.07
C ARG A 18 -0.32 4.16 -2.70
N PHE A 19 0.67 3.78 -1.89
CA PHE A 19 1.99 3.39 -2.37
C PHE A 19 1.90 2.24 -3.37
N LEU A 20 1.21 1.14 -3.03
CA LEU A 20 1.07 -0.03 -3.89
C LEU A 20 0.37 0.32 -5.20
N ARG A 21 -0.72 1.10 -5.11
CA ARG A 21 -1.44 1.64 -6.28
C ARG A 21 -0.53 2.47 -7.19
N HIS A 22 0.31 3.32 -6.60
CA HIS A 22 1.27 4.13 -7.34
C HIS A 22 2.36 3.27 -7.99
N ALA A 23 2.94 2.33 -7.24
CA ALA A 23 3.98 1.43 -7.73
C ALA A 23 3.50 0.54 -8.89
N MET A 24 2.28 0.01 -8.80
CA MET A 24 1.61 -0.72 -9.88
C MET A 24 1.47 0.15 -11.13
N ALA A 25 0.98 1.38 -10.99
CA ALA A 25 0.81 2.31 -12.11
C ALA A 25 2.16 2.67 -12.78
N GLN A 26 3.20 2.94 -12.00
CA GLN A 26 4.55 3.25 -12.52
C GLN A 26 5.14 2.10 -13.35
N ARG A 27 4.85 0.85 -12.96
CA ARG A 27 5.37 -0.34 -13.63
C ARG A 27 4.41 -0.97 -14.61
N ARG A 28 3.24 -0.35 -14.83
CA ARG A 28 2.17 -0.86 -15.71
C ARG A 28 1.73 -2.29 -15.35
N VAL A 29 1.75 -2.60 -14.06
CA VAL A 29 1.31 -3.89 -13.52
C VAL A 29 -0.13 -3.73 -13.06
N ASP A 30 -0.99 -4.67 -13.44
CA ASP A 30 -2.36 -4.74 -12.97
C ASP A 30 -2.61 -5.98 -12.09
N TYR A 31 -3.82 -6.08 -11.54
CA TYR A 31 -4.18 -7.22 -10.66
C TYR A 31 -4.24 -8.56 -11.41
N SER A 32 -4.40 -8.55 -12.73
CA SER A 32 -4.33 -9.76 -13.57
C SER A 32 -2.90 -10.25 -13.68
N ASP A 33 -1.93 -9.34 -13.83
CA ASP A 33 -0.50 -9.66 -13.87
C ASP A 33 -0.04 -10.25 -12.53
N ILE A 34 -0.53 -9.67 -11.44
CA ILE A 34 -0.28 -10.13 -10.07
C ILE A 34 -0.88 -11.53 -9.85
N ALA A 35 -2.05 -11.83 -10.43
CA ALA A 35 -2.72 -13.12 -10.28
C ALA A 35 -2.01 -14.29 -11.00
N GLN A 36 -1.02 -14.03 -11.86
CA GLN A 36 -0.36 -15.06 -12.63
C GLN A 36 0.74 -15.77 -11.84
N PRO A 37 0.92 -17.10 -12.01
CA PRO A 37 2.10 -17.81 -11.49
C PRO A 37 3.39 -17.26 -12.13
N PRO A 38 4.55 -17.31 -11.44
CA PRO A 38 4.80 -17.90 -10.12
C PRO A 38 4.50 -16.96 -8.93
N SER A 39 4.00 -15.75 -9.20
CA SER A 39 3.91 -14.65 -8.22
C SER A 39 3.11 -14.99 -6.96
N PHE A 40 2.10 -15.87 -7.04
CA PHE A 40 1.25 -16.27 -5.91
C PHE A 40 1.01 -17.79 -5.89
N ALA A 41 2.03 -18.55 -5.52
CA ALA A 41 1.89 -19.99 -5.25
C ALA A 41 1.15 -20.20 -3.91
N GLY A 42 -0.18 -20.35 -3.96
CA GLY A 42 -1.01 -20.72 -2.79
C GLY A 42 -2.10 -19.72 -2.37
N GLU A 43 -2.25 -18.60 -3.09
CA GLU A 43 -3.21 -17.54 -2.77
C GLU A 43 -4.34 -17.44 -3.81
N PRO A 44 -5.46 -16.76 -3.51
CA PRO A 44 -6.60 -16.61 -4.42
C PRO A 44 -6.15 -16.03 -5.76
N LYS A 45 -6.39 -16.78 -6.84
CA LYS A 45 -6.01 -16.39 -8.20
C LYS A 45 -7.03 -15.46 -8.87
N GLU A 46 -8.11 -15.12 -8.18
CA GLU A 46 -9.17 -14.28 -8.73
C GLU A 46 -8.87 -12.80 -8.51
N ARG A 47 -8.87 -12.02 -9.60
CA ARG A 47 -8.63 -10.57 -9.62
C ARG A 47 -9.43 -9.79 -8.58
N VAL A 48 -10.70 -10.16 -8.38
CA VAL A 48 -11.60 -9.51 -7.42
C VAL A 48 -11.17 -9.78 -5.97
N ALA A 49 -10.77 -11.01 -5.66
CA ALA A 49 -10.28 -11.38 -4.34
C ALA A 49 -8.98 -10.65 -4.01
N LEU A 50 -8.04 -10.56 -4.97
CA LEU A 50 -6.81 -9.79 -4.84
C LEU A 50 -7.08 -8.30 -4.63
N GLY A 51 -7.97 -7.70 -5.44
CA GLY A 51 -8.34 -6.30 -5.30
C GLY A 51 -8.96 -5.99 -3.92
N ASN A 52 -9.79 -6.88 -3.40
CA ASN A 52 -10.38 -6.74 -2.06
C ASN A 52 -9.33 -6.89 -0.95
N LYS A 53 -8.39 -7.82 -1.10
CA LYS A 53 -7.28 -8.00 -0.14
C LYS A 53 -6.40 -6.75 -0.14
N VAL A 54 -6.03 -6.24 -1.32
CA VAL A 54 -5.24 -5.00 -1.50
C VAL A 54 -5.93 -3.78 -0.90
N ARG A 55 -7.24 -3.66 -1.07
CA ARG A 55 -7.99 -2.54 -0.50
C ARG A 55 -8.04 -2.56 1.03
N ARG A 56 -8.02 -3.75 1.65
CA ARG A 56 -8.12 -3.89 3.10
C ARG A 56 -6.80 -3.66 3.83
N SER A 57 -5.68 -3.62 3.10
CA SER A 57 -4.33 -3.53 3.69
C SER A 57 -4.10 -4.53 4.83
N MET A 58 -4.77 -5.69 4.76
CA MET A 58 -4.65 -6.80 5.70
C MET A 58 -4.04 -7.96 4.94
N TYR A 59 -2.73 -8.08 5.03
CA TYR A 59 -1.96 -9.15 4.42
C TYR A 59 -1.09 -9.79 5.49
N ASP A 60 -0.91 -11.10 5.40
CA ASP A 60 0.26 -11.71 6.01
C ASP A 60 1.54 -11.22 5.30
N PRO A 61 2.71 -11.30 5.95
CA PRO A 61 3.97 -10.88 5.38
C PRO A 61 4.32 -11.59 4.05
N GLY A 62 3.93 -12.86 3.89
CA GLY A 62 4.20 -13.64 2.69
C GLY A 62 3.49 -13.08 1.47
N PHE A 63 2.20 -12.77 1.60
CA PHE A 63 1.41 -12.11 0.56
C PHE A 63 1.99 -10.74 0.20
N PHE A 64 2.43 -9.96 1.19
CA PHE A 64 3.03 -8.66 0.94
C PHE A 64 4.32 -8.75 0.12
N LEU A 65 5.22 -9.67 0.47
CA LEU A 65 6.45 -9.90 -0.29
C LEU A 65 6.18 -10.41 -1.70
N ALA A 66 5.21 -11.33 -1.86
CA ALA A 66 4.75 -11.80 -3.17
C ALA A 66 4.21 -10.66 -4.03
N LEU A 67 3.45 -9.73 -3.44
CA LEU A 67 2.93 -8.55 -4.12
C LEU A 67 4.05 -7.62 -4.59
N LEU A 68 5.06 -7.37 -3.74
CA LEU A 68 6.22 -6.58 -4.13
C LEU A 68 6.99 -7.25 -5.28
N ALA A 69 7.23 -8.56 -5.19
CA ALA A 69 7.88 -9.33 -6.24
C ALA A 69 7.11 -9.29 -7.57
N ALA A 70 5.78 -9.43 -7.52
CA ALA A 70 4.89 -9.33 -8.68
C ALA A 70 4.93 -7.95 -9.34
N ILE A 71 5.06 -6.90 -8.53
CA ILE A 71 5.25 -5.53 -9.00
C ILE A 71 6.68 -5.34 -9.54
N GLY A 72 7.63 -6.23 -9.29
CA GLY A 72 9.04 -6.06 -9.65
C GLY A 72 9.80 -5.14 -8.68
N LEU A 73 9.39 -5.13 -7.41
CA LEU A 73 10.06 -4.44 -6.31
C LEU A 73 10.84 -5.46 -5.45
N PRO A 74 12.15 -5.27 -5.23
CA PRO A 74 12.92 -6.12 -4.32
C PRO A 74 12.60 -5.87 -2.84
N GLY A 75 11.95 -4.74 -2.54
CA GLY A 75 11.62 -4.31 -1.19
C GLY A 75 11.00 -2.92 -1.20
N VAL A 76 10.74 -2.40 0.00
CA VAL A 76 10.27 -1.03 0.23
C VAL A 76 10.77 -0.53 1.58
N THR A 77 11.05 0.77 1.67
CA THR A 77 11.41 1.47 2.90
C THR A 77 10.19 2.14 3.54
N LEU A 78 10.25 2.39 4.85
CA LEU A 78 9.17 3.11 5.54
C LEU A 78 9.03 4.54 5.02
N GLU A 79 10.14 5.18 4.66
CA GLU A 79 10.20 6.52 4.11
C GLU A 79 9.50 6.64 2.75
N GLU A 80 9.57 5.60 1.91
CA GLU A 80 8.85 5.57 0.63
C GLU A 80 7.34 5.51 0.82
N VAL A 81 6.87 4.72 1.79
CA VAL A 81 5.44 4.64 2.13
C VAL A 81 4.98 5.92 2.83
N ALA A 82 5.81 6.49 3.71
CA ALA A 82 5.50 7.70 4.47
C ALA A 82 5.21 8.93 3.57
N LYS A 83 5.69 8.95 2.33
CA LYS A 83 5.35 9.99 1.33
C LYS A 83 3.86 10.01 0.97
N PHE A 84 3.15 8.91 1.23
CA PHE A 84 1.72 8.78 0.94
C PHE A 84 0.84 8.98 2.19
N LEU A 85 1.43 9.31 3.34
CA LEU A 85 0.66 9.69 4.50
C LEU A 85 -0.11 10.98 4.21
N PRO A 86 -1.33 11.13 4.77
CA PRO A 86 -2.05 12.38 4.66
C PRO A 86 -1.19 13.50 5.25
N GLU A 87 -1.04 14.60 4.50
CA GLU A 87 -0.43 15.80 5.07
C GLU A 87 -1.23 16.18 6.32
N LYS A 88 -0.52 16.47 7.41
CA LYS A 88 -1.15 16.98 8.63
C LYS A 88 -1.95 18.20 8.19
N ARG A 89 -3.29 18.11 8.18
CA ARG A 89 -4.10 19.32 8.09
C ARG A 89 -3.61 20.18 9.24
N ALA A 90 -3.06 21.35 8.94
CA ALA A 90 -2.91 22.36 9.97
C ALA A 90 -4.32 22.49 10.54
N ASP A 91 -4.50 22.09 11.80
CA ASP A 91 -5.70 22.41 12.52
C ASP A 91 -5.76 23.93 12.49
N THR A 92 -6.56 24.47 11.59
CA THR A 92 -7.01 25.85 11.69
C THR A 92 -7.86 25.85 12.95
N GLU A 93 -7.22 26.07 14.09
CA GLU A 93 -7.86 26.63 15.27
C GLU A 93 -8.50 27.93 14.79
N ALA A 94 -9.75 27.83 14.32
CA ALA A 94 -10.66 28.96 14.24
C ALA A 94 -11.07 29.30 15.68
N GLY A 95 -10.09 29.79 16.44
CA GLY A 95 -10.33 30.70 17.54
C GLY A 95 -10.43 32.08 16.95
N ASP A 96 -11.66 32.52 16.68
CA ASP A 96 -12.00 33.93 16.59
C ASP A 96 -13.35 34.05 17.31
N SER A 97 -13.28 34.34 18.62
CA SER A 97 -13.52 35.67 19.22
C SER A 97 -15.01 35.95 19.42
#